data_AF-A0A1H0QFP1-F1
#
_entry.id   AF-A0A1H0QFP1-F1
#
_cell.length_a   1.000
_cell.length_b   1.000
_cell.length_c   1.000
_cell.angle_alpha   90.00
_cell.angle_beta   90.00
_cell.angle_gamma   90.00
#
_symmetry.space_group_name_H-M   'P 1'
#
loop_
_entity.id
_entity.type
_entity.pdbx_description
1 polymer ?
#
loop_
_entity_poly.entity_id
_entity_poly.type
_entity_poly.pdbx_seq_one_letter_code
_entity_poly.pdbx_strand_id
1 'polypeptide(L)'
;MTITRPGDADPVRDAILAAMDRLLAGTPLRSTGRLSVSQLAIEAGVKRWHLTHQHLDLKELFQARVKAQDSTPEAFSKKLSEHEALKKKYDELRQHCADLEERLRVYAAAVNLLALENAALTGREPDAHVIPLPRAQATLGPRERHNR
;
A
#
# COMPACT_ATOMS: atom_id res chain seq x y z
N MET A 1 -17.15 49.26 21.88
CA MET A 1 -15.88 48.75 21.32
C MET A 1 -15.05 48.19 22.46
N THR A 2 -15.07 46.88 22.66
CA THR A 2 -14.28 46.21 23.71
C THR A 2 -12.99 45.67 23.08
N ILE A 3 -11.88 46.23 23.52
CA ILE A 3 -10.51 45.89 23.12
C ILE A 3 -10.14 44.57 23.80
N THR A 4 -10.14 43.46 23.06
CA THR A 4 -9.65 42.17 23.55
C THR A 4 -8.11 42.20 23.62
N ARG A 5 -7.59 41.96 24.81
CA ARG A 5 -6.18 41.99 25.18
C ARG A 5 -5.42 40.85 24.47
N PRO A 6 -4.23 41.09 23.88
CA PRO A 6 -3.40 40.05 23.29
C PRO A 6 -2.70 39.30 24.42
N GLY A 7 -3.29 38.20 24.89
CA GLY A 7 -2.76 37.43 26.02
C GLY A 7 -3.58 36.19 26.40
N ASP A 8 -4.86 36.12 26.03
CA ASP A 8 -5.69 34.92 26.17
C ASP A 8 -5.57 34.03 24.92
N ALA A 9 -4.40 33.42 24.72
CA ALA A 9 -4.26 32.33 23.75
C ALA A 9 -4.99 31.11 24.33
N ASP A 10 -6.21 30.85 23.86
CA ASP A 10 -6.94 29.65 24.25
C ASP A 10 -6.16 28.42 23.75
N PRO A 11 -5.53 27.61 24.63
CA PRO A 11 -4.70 26.49 24.20
C PRO A 11 -5.52 25.44 23.44
N VAL A 12 -6.85 25.40 23.66
CA VAL A 12 -7.77 24.53 22.93
C VAL A 12 -7.91 25.01 21.49
N ARG A 13 -7.95 26.32 21.26
CA ARG A 13 -8.01 26.92 19.92
C ARG A 13 -6.75 26.62 19.12
N ASP A 14 -5.58 26.78 19.74
CA ASP A 14 -4.29 26.50 19.09
C ASP A 14 -4.15 25.01 18.76
N ALA A 15 -4.60 24.12 19.66
CA ALA A 15 -4.64 22.68 19.41
C ALA A 15 -5.55 22.32 18.22
N ILE A 16 -6.70 22.99 18.08
CA ILE A 16 -7.62 22.81 16.96
C ILE A 16 -6.98 23.31 15.65
N LEU A 17 -6.37 24.51 15.63
CA LEU A 17 -5.73 25.04 14.44
C LEU A 17 -4.58 24.14 13.97
N ALA A 18 -3.71 23.71 14.89
CA ALA A 18 -2.64 22.78 14.56
C ALA A 18 -3.17 21.44 14.02
N ALA A 19 -4.29 20.93 14.57
CA ALA A 19 -4.94 19.73 14.07
C ALA A 19 -5.56 19.92 12.67
N MET A 20 -6.13 21.09 12.39
CA MET A 20 -6.66 21.44 11.07
C MET A 20 -5.54 21.43 10.02
N ASP A 21 -4.41 22.06 10.30
CA ASP A 21 -3.29 22.13 9.37
C ASP A 21 -2.73 20.73 9.08
N ARG A 22 -2.62 19.87 10.10
CA ARG A 22 -2.18 18.46 9.92
C ARG A 22 -3.15 17.62 9.11
N LEU A 23 -4.47 17.79 9.34
CA LEU A 23 -5.50 17.08 8.57
C LEU A 23 -5.50 17.52 7.10
N LEU A 24 -5.38 18.82 6.85
CA LEU A 24 -5.36 19.37 5.49
C LEU A 24 -4.04 19.04 4.75
N ALA A 25 -2.93 18.91 5.49
CA ALA A 25 -1.64 18.46 4.97
C ALA A 25 -1.57 16.94 4.72
N GLY A 26 -2.56 16.17 5.19
CA GLY A 26 -2.60 14.71 5.03
C GLY A 26 -1.68 13.95 5.99
N THR A 27 -1.23 14.56 7.07
CA THR A 27 -0.37 13.95 8.10
C THR A 27 -1.08 13.88 9.46
N PRO A 28 -2.19 13.14 9.58
CA PRO A 28 -2.89 12.98 10.86
C PRO A 28 -2.05 12.15 11.85
N LEU A 29 -2.05 12.51 13.14
CA LEU A 29 -1.39 11.73 14.19
C LEU A 29 -2.34 10.84 14.98
N ARG A 30 -3.57 11.30 15.20
CA ARG A 30 -4.54 10.63 16.10
C ARG A 30 -5.82 10.21 15.39
N SER A 31 -6.05 10.74 14.20
CA SER A 31 -7.25 10.54 13.41
C SER A 31 -7.00 9.66 12.19
N THR A 32 -8.09 9.19 11.58
CA THR A 32 -8.08 8.37 10.35
C THR A 32 -7.79 9.18 9.08
N GLY A 33 -7.52 10.49 9.20
CA GLY A 33 -7.27 11.39 8.06
C GLY A 33 -8.50 11.84 7.28
N ARG A 34 -9.71 11.42 7.67
CA ARG A 34 -10.95 11.91 7.03
C ARG A 34 -11.21 13.36 7.43
N LEU A 35 -11.51 14.22 6.45
CA LEU A 35 -11.80 15.64 6.63
C LEU A 35 -13.22 15.87 7.22
N SER A 36 -13.42 15.49 8.48
CA SER A 36 -14.68 15.60 9.22
C SER A 36 -14.47 16.32 10.55
N VAL A 37 -15.48 17.07 11.00
CA VAL A 37 -15.48 17.77 12.30
C VAL A 37 -15.23 16.82 13.47
N SER A 38 -15.72 15.58 13.38
CA SER A 38 -15.48 14.57 14.42
C SER A 38 -14.02 14.11 14.44
N GLN A 39 -13.40 13.97 13.27
CA GLN A 39 -11.99 13.60 13.17
C GLN A 39 -11.07 14.76 13.55
N LEU A 40 -11.48 16.00 13.27
CA LEU A 40 -10.78 17.19 13.77
C LEU A 40 -10.76 17.24 15.30
N ALA A 41 -11.89 16.91 15.95
CA ALA A 41 -11.95 16.85 17.41
C ALA A 41 -10.97 15.80 17.97
N ILE A 42 -10.96 14.60 17.38
CA ILE A 42 -10.05 13.51 17.74
C ILE A 42 -8.59 13.91 17.49
N GLU A 43 -8.30 14.54 16.34
CA GLU A 43 -6.95 14.98 15.97
C GLU A 43 -6.44 16.08 16.90
N ALA A 44 -7.30 17.01 17.32
CA ALA A 44 -6.98 18.05 18.30
C ALA A 44 -6.91 17.52 19.74
N GLY A 45 -7.48 16.33 20.01
CA GLY A 45 -7.57 15.76 21.35
C GLY A 45 -8.64 16.45 22.21
N VAL A 46 -9.64 17.07 21.58
CA VAL A 46 -10.68 17.87 22.24
C VAL A 46 -12.06 17.25 22.04
N LYS A 47 -12.99 17.51 22.96
CA LYS A 47 -14.37 17.05 22.80
C LYS A 47 -15.06 17.80 21.66
N ARG A 48 -15.89 17.10 20.88
CA ARG A 48 -16.68 17.68 19.78
C ARG A 48 -17.53 18.87 20.20
N TRP A 49 -17.94 18.92 21.48
CA TRP A 49 -18.68 20.05 22.07
C TRP A 49 -17.94 21.38 21.92
N HIS A 50 -16.61 21.41 22.03
CA HIS A 50 -15.82 22.62 21.84
C HIS A 50 -15.97 23.19 20.42
N LEU A 51 -16.05 22.33 19.40
CA LEU A 51 -16.24 22.75 18.00
C LEU A 51 -17.69 23.12 17.64
N THR A 52 -18.66 22.78 18.48
CA THR A 52 -20.08 23.06 18.21
C THR A 52 -20.65 24.19 19.06
N HIS A 53 -20.09 24.47 20.24
CA HIS A 53 -20.62 25.48 21.17
C HIS A 53 -19.61 26.59 21.51
N GLN A 54 -18.30 26.36 21.43
CA GLN A 54 -17.27 27.34 21.83
C GLN A 54 -16.49 27.92 20.64
N HIS A 55 -16.12 27.07 19.68
CA HIS A 55 -15.29 27.41 18.51
C HIS A 55 -16.02 27.08 17.21
N LEU A 56 -17.21 27.66 17.04
CA LEU A 56 -18.00 27.49 15.82
C LEU A 56 -17.29 28.10 14.61
N ASP A 57 -16.54 29.19 14.83
CA ASP A 57 -15.67 29.85 13.86
C ASP A 57 -14.65 28.88 13.25
N LEU A 58 -14.02 28.04 14.08
CA LEU A 58 -13.03 27.06 13.63
C LEU A 58 -13.67 25.93 12.83
N LYS A 59 -14.90 25.52 13.18
CA LYS A 59 -15.67 24.55 12.39
C LYS A 59 -15.97 25.12 11.00
N GLU A 60 -16.42 26.37 10.93
CA GLU A 60 -16.72 27.03 9.66
C GLU A 60 -15.46 27.23 8.81
N LEU A 61 -14.36 27.66 9.43
CA LEU A 61 -13.06 27.81 8.78
C LEU A 61 -12.55 26.47 8.23
N PHE A 62 -12.69 25.39 9.00
CA PHE A 62 -12.34 24.04 8.56
C PHE A 62 -13.17 23.62 7.36
N GLN A 63 -14.50 23.81 7.42
CA GLN A 63 -15.39 23.49 6.31
C GLN A 63 -15.10 24.33 5.06
N ALA A 64 -14.77 25.60 5.22
CA ALA A 64 -14.37 26.47 4.11
C ALA A 64 -13.05 26.02 3.47
N ARG A 65 -12.06 25.63 4.27
CA ARG A 65 -10.77 25.10 3.76
C ARG A 65 -10.91 23.74 3.10
N VAL A 66 -11.70 22.83 3.67
CA VAL A 66 -12.02 21.54 3.07
C VAL A 66 -12.74 21.75 1.74
N LYS A 67 -13.75 22.64 1.69
CA LYS A 67 -14.39 23.03 0.44
C LYS A 67 -13.42 23.65 -0.54
N ALA A 68 -12.49 24.51 -0.12
CA ALA A 68 -11.51 25.09 -1.03
C ALA A 68 -10.55 24.03 -1.60
N GLN A 69 -10.15 23.04 -0.79
CA GLN A 69 -9.34 21.90 -1.23
C GLN A 69 -10.13 20.98 -2.17
N ASP A 70 -11.37 20.64 -1.83
CA ASP A 70 -12.27 19.83 -2.66
C ASP A 70 -12.71 20.55 -3.94
N SER A 71 -12.85 21.87 -3.88
CA SER A 71 -13.18 22.74 -5.01
C SER A 71 -11.98 23.09 -5.86
N THR A 72 -10.80 22.47 -5.66
CA THR A 72 -9.77 22.41 -6.70
C THR A 72 -10.09 21.22 -7.61
N PRO A 73 -10.94 21.40 -8.65
CA PRO A 73 -11.53 20.29 -9.38
C PRO A 73 -10.48 19.59 -10.24
N GLU A 74 -9.39 20.29 -10.58
CA GLU A 74 -8.28 19.79 -11.38
C GLU A 74 -7.45 18.74 -10.63
N ALA A 75 -7.26 18.86 -9.32
CA ALA A 75 -6.47 17.90 -8.55
C ALA A 75 -7.25 16.60 -8.28
N PHE A 76 -8.56 16.70 -8.03
CA PHE A 76 -9.43 15.53 -7.85
C PHE A 76 -9.73 14.82 -9.17
N SER A 77 -10.01 15.56 -10.26
CA SER A 77 -10.20 14.95 -11.58
C SER A 77 -8.95 14.23 -12.07
N LYS A 78 -7.75 14.82 -11.88
CA LYS A 78 -6.48 14.15 -12.18
C LYS A 78 -6.31 12.87 -11.34
N LYS A 79 -6.51 12.92 -10.02
CA LYS A 79 -6.41 11.73 -9.16
C LYS A 79 -7.43 10.63 -9.49
N LEU A 80 -8.66 11.00 -9.83
CA LEU A 80 -9.69 10.04 -10.30
C LEU A 80 -9.28 9.43 -11.64
N SER A 81 -8.80 10.24 -12.59
CA SER A 81 -8.33 9.75 -13.89
C SER A 81 -7.09 8.86 -13.77
N GLU A 82 -6.18 9.17 -12.86
CA GLU A 82 -5.00 8.35 -12.55
C GLU A 82 -5.39 7.03 -11.91
N HIS A 83 -6.36 7.05 -10.98
CA HIS A 83 -6.87 5.84 -10.35
C HIS A 83 -7.61 4.94 -11.36
N GLU A 84 -8.40 5.53 -12.26
CA GLU A 84 -9.03 4.79 -13.36
C GLU A 84 -8.02 4.22 -14.34
N ALA A 85 -6.99 4.99 -14.71
CA ALA A 85 -5.90 4.52 -15.57
C ALA A 85 -5.10 3.39 -14.90
N LEU A 86 -4.84 3.49 -13.60
CA LEU A 86 -4.13 2.45 -12.85
C LEU A 86 -4.97 1.18 -12.72
N LYS A 87 -6.29 1.32 -12.50
CA LYS A 87 -7.22 0.19 -12.47
C LYS A 87 -7.27 -0.53 -13.82
N LYS A 88 -7.34 0.20 -14.93
CA LYS A 88 -7.27 -0.40 -16.28
C LYS A 88 -5.98 -1.18 -16.49
N LYS A 89 -4.83 -0.62 -16.12
CA LYS A 89 -3.53 -1.32 -16.20
C LYS A 89 -3.49 -2.58 -15.34
N TYR A 90 -4.10 -2.56 -14.16
CA TYR A 90 -4.19 -3.74 -13.30
C TYR A 90 -5.05 -4.83 -13.93
N ASP A 91 -6.20 -4.46 -14.51
CA ASP A 91 -7.09 -5.41 -15.17
C ASP A 91 -6.43 -6.00 -16.43
N GLU A 92 -5.74 -5.19 -17.23
CA GLU A 92 -4.93 -5.64 -18.38
C GLU A 92 -3.82 -6.61 -17.95
N LEU A 93 -3.07 -6.26 -16.90
CA LEU A 93 -2.00 -7.12 -16.39
C LEU A 93 -2.55 -8.44 -15.84
N ARG A 94 -3.70 -8.40 -15.17
CA ARG A 94 -4.39 -9.60 -14.66
C ARG A 94 -4.84 -10.51 -15.81
N GLN A 95 -5.37 -9.93 -16.89
CA GLN A 95 -5.74 -10.69 -18.09
C GLN A 95 -4.50 -11.33 -18.75
N HIS A 96 -3.40 -10.58 -18.84
CA HIS A 96 -2.13 -11.12 -19.35
C HIS A 96 -1.59 -12.27 -18.50
N CYS A 97 -1.63 -12.17 -17.16
CA CYS A 97 -1.23 -13.27 -16.29
C CYS A 97 -2.11 -14.51 -16.50
N ALA A 98 -3.43 -14.33 -16.62
CA ALA A 98 -4.36 -15.44 -16.85
C ALA A 98 -4.10 -16.14 -18.20
N ASP A 99 -3.83 -15.38 -19.27
CA ASP A 99 -3.47 -15.92 -20.58
C ASP A 99 -2.13 -16.69 -20.53
N LEU A 100 -1.13 -16.16 -19.83
CA LEU A 100 0.15 -16.84 -19.64
C LEU A 100 0.01 -18.13 -18.83
N GLU A 101 -0.81 -18.13 -17.78
CA GLU A 101 -1.10 -19.34 -17.00
C GLU A 101 -1.78 -20.42 -17.86
N GLU A 102 -2.71 -20.04 -18.72
CA GLU A 102 -3.38 -20.99 -19.62
C GLU A 102 -2.42 -21.57 -20.65
N ARG A 103 -1.55 -20.74 -21.24
CA ARG A 103 -0.49 -21.21 -22.13
C ARG A 103 0.47 -22.16 -21.42
N LEU A 104 0.85 -21.85 -20.18
CA LEU A 104 1.69 -22.74 -19.36
C LEU A 104 1.02 -24.09 -19.10
N ARG A 105 -0.30 -24.12 -18.85
CA ARG A 105 -1.03 -25.39 -18.71
C ARG A 105 -1.00 -26.21 -19.99
N VAL A 106 -1.24 -25.57 -21.13
CA VAL A 106 -1.20 -26.24 -22.45
C VAL A 106 0.19 -26.80 -22.72
N TYR A 107 1.25 -26.01 -22.49
CA TYR A 107 2.62 -26.47 -22.68
C TYR A 107 2.99 -27.60 -21.71
N ALA A 108 2.59 -27.51 -20.44
CA ALA A 108 2.83 -28.57 -19.47
C ALA A 108 2.13 -29.88 -19.87
N ALA A 109 0.90 -29.81 -20.38
CA ALA A 109 0.18 -30.97 -20.89
C ALA A 109 0.88 -31.59 -22.11
N ALA A 110 1.32 -30.76 -23.07
CA ALA A 110 2.05 -31.22 -24.25
C ALA A 110 3.39 -31.88 -23.88
N VAL A 111 4.15 -31.28 -22.96
CA VAL A 111 5.41 -31.84 -22.45
C VAL A 111 5.17 -33.18 -21.76
N ASN A 112 4.13 -33.29 -20.93
CA ASN A 112 3.79 -34.55 -20.28
C ASN A 112 3.42 -35.64 -21.29
N LEU A 113 2.63 -35.30 -22.32
CA LEU A 113 2.28 -36.26 -23.38
C LEU A 113 3.53 -36.74 -24.14
N LEU A 114 4.37 -35.81 -24.57
CA LEU A 114 5.62 -36.14 -25.27
C LEU A 114 6.59 -36.94 -24.38
N ALA A 115 6.60 -36.71 -23.07
CA ALA A 115 7.39 -37.49 -22.13
C ALA A 115 6.88 -38.93 -22.02
N LEU A 116 5.56 -39.13 -21.98
CA LEU A 116 4.94 -40.46 -21.99
C LEU A 116 5.21 -41.20 -23.31
N GLU A 117 5.07 -40.52 -24.45
CA GLU A 117 5.36 -41.09 -25.76
C GLU A 117 6.84 -41.48 -25.89
N ASN A 118 7.77 -40.62 -25.46
CA ASN A 118 9.19 -40.95 -25.43
C ASN A 118 9.49 -42.14 -24.51
N ALA A 119 8.88 -42.22 -23.33
CA ALA A 119 9.09 -43.35 -22.42
C ALA A 119 8.65 -44.68 -23.06
N ALA A 120 7.50 -44.68 -23.75
CA ALA A 120 6.98 -45.83 -24.48
C ALA A 120 7.90 -46.23 -25.67
N LEU A 121 8.41 -45.26 -26.43
CA LEU A 121 9.31 -45.49 -27.56
C LEU A 121 10.71 -45.96 -27.14
N THR A 122 11.19 -45.48 -25.98
CA THR A 122 12.51 -45.86 -25.45
C THR A 122 12.48 -47.23 -24.74
N GLY A 123 11.31 -47.90 -24.70
CA GLY A 123 11.16 -49.22 -24.05
C GLY A 123 11.51 -49.22 -22.57
N ARG A 124 11.45 -48.05 -21.92
CA ARG A 124 11.87 -47.89 -20.53
C ARG A 124 10.64 -48.03 -19.64
N GLU A 125 10.38 -49.26 -19.21
CA GLU A 125 9.62 -49.54 -17.99
C GLU A 125 10.11 -48.59 -16.88
N PRO A 126 9.22 -47.99 -16.06
CA PRO A 126 9.58 -47.06 -14.99
C PRO A 126 10.21 -47.77 -13.78
N ASP A 127 11.18 -48.66 -14.02
CA ASP A 127 12.01 -49.31 -13.00
C ASP A 127 13.45 -48.74 -12.99
N ALA A 128 13.60 -47.48 -13.43
CA ALA A 128 14.83 -46.74 -13.21
C ALA A 128 14.85 -46.24 -11.77
N HIS A 129 15.28 -47.10 -10.85
CA HIS A 129 15.54 -46.78 -9.45
C HIS A 129 16.41 -45.50 -9.38
N VAL A 130 15.78 -44.37 -9.03
CA VAL A 130 16.46 -43.08 -8.89
C VAL A 130 17.27 -43.17 -7.59
N ILE A 131 18.55 -43.49 -7.70
CA ILE A 131 19.49 -43.40 -6.58
C ILE A 131 19.89 -41.93 -6.46
N PRO A 132 19.58 -41.24 -5.35
CA PRO A 132 20.06 -39.89 -5.13
C PRO A 132 21.61 -39.93 -5.06
N LEU A 133 22.26 -39.27 -6.02
CA LEU A 133 23.71 -39.07 -5.99
C LEU A 133 24.04 -38.25 -4.74
N PRO A 134 24.89 -38.74 -3.82
CA PRO A 134 25.34 -37.95 -2.69
C PRO A 134 26.04 -36.72 -3.22
N ARG A 135 25.56 -35.55 -2.81
CA ARG A 135 26.23 -34.28 -3.05
C ARG A 135 27.61 -34.38 -2.41
N ALA A 136 28.65 -34.53 -3.22
CA ALA A 136 30.02 -34.48 -2.75
C ALA A 136 30.20 -33.13 -2.04
N GLN A 137 30.28 -33.18 -0.71
CA GLN A 137 30.74 -32.05 0.08
C GLN A 137 32.19 -31.83 -0.33
N ALA A 138 32.41 -30.80 -1.13
CA ALA A 138 33.74 -30.31 -1.48
C ALA A 138 34.47 -30.03 -0.16
N THR A 139 35.35 -30.96 0.21
CA THR A 139 36.25 -30.84 1.34
C THR A 139 37.32 -29.84 0.92
N LEU A 140 37.10 -28.56 1.19
CA LEU A 140 38.18 -27.57 1.22
C LEU A 140 38.96 -27.81 2.52
N GLY A 141 39.99 -28.64 2.44
CA GLY A 141 41.06 -28.72 3.44
C GLY A 141 42.37 -28.27 2.81
N PRO A 142 43.04 -27.22 3.33
CA PRO A 142 44.34 -26.80 2.81
C PRO A 142 45.40 -27.87 3.07
N ARG A 143 46.09 -28.27 2.00
CA ARG A 143 47.29 -29.09 2.06
C ARG A 143 48.48 -28.20 2.45
N GLU A 144 48.97 -28.35 3.67
CA GLU A 144 50.37 -28.05 3.97
C GLU A 144 51.04 -29.29 4.54
N ARG A 145 51.87 -29.93 3.71
CA ARG A 145 52.83 -30.93 4.17
C ARG A 145 54.13 -30.20 4.49
N HIS A 146 54.52 -30.38 5.74
CA HIS A 146 55.83 -30.06 6.30
C HIS A 146 56.97 -30.67 5.45
N ASN A 147 58.00 -29.87 5.23
CA ASN A 147 59.30 -30.25 4.69
C ASN A 147 60.23 -30.55 5.87
N ARG A 148 60.66 -31.80 6.03
CA ARG A 148 61.98 -32.21 6.57
C ARG A 148 62.18 -33.71 6.49
#